data_AF-A0AAN0YRL0-F1
#
_entry.id   AF-A0AAN0YRL0-F1
#
_cell.length_a   1.000
_cell.length_b   1.000
_cell.length_c   1.000
_cell.angle_alpha   90.00
_cell.angle_beta   90.00
_cell.angle_gamma   90.00
#
_symmetry.space_group_name_H-M   'P 1'
#
loop_
_entity.id
_entity.type
_entity.pdbx_description
1 polymer ?
#
loop_
_entity_poly.entity_id
_entity_poly.type
_entity_poly.pdbx_seq_one_letter_code
_entity_poly.pdbx_strand_id
1 'polypeptide(L)'
;MNGDQKTWLNSLTAEALEQFSEDMMAAAEHDEDKERQRFYEGMAVASKLAAMKCKGEFASIDEILIHHVYENMKMLNMAERNGMSSTAKESANERCSFCFRKKQRLARGPFASICEDCLQFGLQVIESQK
;
A
#
# COMPACT_ATOMS: atom_id res chain seq x y z
N MET A 1 1.37 23.46 23.77
CA MET A 1 1.41 23.12 22.33
C MET A 1 0.42 24.05 21.64
N ASN A 2 0.96 25.08 20.99
CA ASN A 2 0.27 26.34 20.69
C ASN A 2 -0.74 26.23 19.53
N GLY A 3 -1.81 27.02 19.64
CA GLY A 3 -2.92 27.11 18.68
C GLY A 3 -2.52 27.49 17.25
N ASP A 4 -1.31 28.01 17.03
CA ASP A 4 -0.83 28.44 15.72
C ASP A 4 -0.56 27.29 14.73
N GLN A 5 -0.23 26.09 15.22
CA GLN A 5 -0.07 24.90 14.35
C GLN A 5 -1.41 24.42 13.77
N LYS A 6 -2.53 24.64 14.47
CA LYS A 6 -3.86 24.24 13.99
C LYS A 6 -4.35 25.15 12.86
N THR A 7 -3.90 26.40 12.81
CA THR A 7 -4.37 27.40 11.86
C THR A 7 -3.86 27.13 10.44
N TRP A 8 -2.62 26.66 10.27
CA TRP A 8 -2.09 26.33 8.95
C TRP A 8 -2.74 25.08 8.34
N LEU A 9 -2.97 24.03 9.15
CA LEU A 9 -3.70 22.82 8.73
C LEU A 9 -5.13 23.14 8.24
N ASN A 10 -5.75 24.19 8.77
CA ASN A 10 -7.08 24.64 8.35
C ASN A 10 -7.06 25.51 7.06
N SER A 11 -5.89 25.99 6.64
CA SER A 11 -5.70 26.74 5.38
C SER A 11 -5.14 25.89 4.23
N LEU A 12 -4.78 24.63 4.51
CA LEU A 12 -4.22 23.71 3.54
C LEU A 12 -5.33 23.17 2.65
N THR A 13 -5.33 23.60 1.39
CA THR A 13 -6.20 23.00 0.37
C THR A 13 -5.63 21.66 -0.08
N ALA A 14 -6.47 20.83 -0.68
CA ALA A 14 -6.02 19.55 -1.22
C ALA A 14 -4.94 19.75 -2.30
N GLU A 15 -5.08 20.78 -3.13
CA GLU A 15 -4.14 21.13 -4.18
C GLU A 15 -2.78 21.55 -3.61
N ALA A 16 -2.76 22.31 -2.51
CA ALA A 16 -1.51 22.68 -1.84
C ALA A 16 -0.79 21.46 -1.24
N LEU A 17 -1.54 20.49 -0.71
CA LEU A 17 -0.99 19.23 -0.20
C LEU A 17 -0.45 18.34 -1.34
N GLU A 18 -1.10 18.33 -2.50
CA GLU A 18 -0.62 17.62 -3.69
C GLU A 18 0.64 18.25 -4.24
N GLN A 19 0.67 19.58 -4.40
CA GLN A 19 1.88 20.27 -4.84
C GLN A 19 3.04 20.01 -3.87
N PHE A 20 2.78 20.08 -2.57
CA PHE A 20 3.79 19.76 -1.56
C PHE A 20 4.28 18.31 -1.67
N SER A 21 3.38 17.36 -1.97
CA SER A 21 3.79 15.96 -2.23
C SER A 21 4.76 15.87 -3.41
N GLU A 22 4.48 16.56 -4.52
CA GLU A 22 5.31 16.55 -5.72
C GLU A 22 6.67 17.20 -5.45
N ASP A 23 6.68 18.32 -4.74
CA ASP A 23 7.92 19.03 -4.35
C ASP A 23 8.81 18.14 -3.46
N MET A 24 8.22 17.40 -2.52
CA MET A 24 8.97 16.46 -1.67
C MET A 24 9.51 15.27 -2.46
N MET A 25 8.77 14.73 -3.44
CA MET A 25 9.28 13.68 -4.31
C MET A 25 10.45 14.17 -5.16
N ALA A 26 10.34 15.37 -5.74
CA ALA A 26 11.43 15.97 -6.51
C ALA A 26 12.68 16.21 -5.63
N ALA A 27 12.50 16.63 -4.38
CA ALA A 27 13.60 16.76 -3.42
C ALA A 27 14.26 15.40 -3.12
N ALA A 28 13.49 14.32 -3.01
CA ALA A 28 14.01 12.98 -2.77
C ALA A 28 14.84 12.43 -3.95
N GLU A 29 14.48 12.73 -5.19
CA GLU A 29 15.18 12.25 -6.39
C GLU A 29 16.59 12.83 -6.56
N HIS A 30 16.86 14.00 -5.97
CA HIS A 30 18.12 14.71 -6.10
C HIS A 30 19.02 14.63 -4.85
N ASP A 31 18.60 13.93 -3.79
CA ASP A 31 19.37 13.85 -2.55
C ASP A 31 20.26 12.59 -2.53
N GLU A 32 21.57 12.79 -2.35
CA GLU A 32 22.54 11.69 -2.23
C GLU A 32 22.52 11.03 -0.83
N ASP A 33 21.93 11.71 0.16
CA ASP A 33 21.78 11.22 1.53
C ASP A 33 20.51 10.38 1.68
N LYS A 34 20.70 9.08 1.89
CA LYS A 34 19.61 8.11 2.01
C LYS A 34 18.64 8.38 3.17
N GLU A 35 19.08 9.01 4.25
CA GLU A 35 18.18 9.32 5.37
C GLU A 35 17.28 10.50 5.03
N ARG A 36 17.84 11.53 4.38
CA ARG A 36 17.05 12.67 3.88
C ARG A 36 16.13 12.28 2.74
N GLN A 37 16.60 11.47 1.79
CA GLN A 37 15.76 10.90 0.75
C GLN A 37 14.51 10.23 1.33
N ARG A 38 14.69 9.32 2.29
CA ARG A 38 13.56 8.62 2.96
C ARG A 38 12.64 9.55 3.72
N PHE A 39 13.19 10.58 4.33
CA PHE A 39 12.39 11.59 5.02
C PHE A 39 11.47 12.31 4.02
N TYR A 40 12.00 12.76 2.88
CA TYR A 40 11.23 13.42 1.84
C TYR A 40 10.18 12.51 1.20
N GLU A 41 10.53 11.25 0.90
CA GLU A 41 9.56 10.23 0.46
C GLU A 41 8.42 10.06 1.46
N GLY A 42 8.74 9.98 2.76
CA GLY A 42 7.74 9.88 3.82
C GLY A 42 6.82 11.09 3.90
N MET A 43 7.36 12.30 3.74
CA MET A 43 6.58 13.53 3.70
C MET A 43 5.66 13.58 2.48
N ALA A 44 6.14 13.17 1.31
CA ALA A 44 5.34 13.12 0.10
C ALA A 44 4.14 12.17 0.24
N VAL A 45 4.38 10.96 0.74
CA VAL A 45 3.30 10.00 0.98
C VAL A 45 2.29 10.56 1.99
N ALA A 46 2.75 11.12 3.10
CA ALA A 46 1.86 11.67 4.12
C ALA A 46 0.98 12.83 3.60
N SER A 47 1.56 13.74 2.81
CA SER A 47 0.81 14.87 2.24
C SER A 47 -0.16 14.44 1.16
N LYS A 48 0.20 13.47 0.29
CA LYS A 48 -0.73 12.93 -0.70
C LYS A 48 -1.93 12.26 -0.05
N LEU A 49 -1.71 11.46 1.00
CA LEU A 49 -2.82 10.86 1.77
C LEU A 49 -3.69 11.93 2.44
N ALA A 50 -3.09 12.99 3.00
CA ALA A 50 -3.85 14.10 3.55
C ALA A 50 -4.70 14.80 2.47
N ALA A 51 -4.16 15.02 1.27
CA ALA A 51 -4.89 15.62 0.16
C ALA A 51 -6.09 14.77 -0.27
N MET A 52 -5.89 13.47 -0.46
CA MET A 52 -6.94 12.52 -0.81
C MET A 52 -8.05 12.50 0.26
N LYS A 53 -7.69 12.59 1.55
CA LYS A 53 -8.67 12.72 2.64
C LYS A 53 -9.45 14.04 2.55
N CYS A 54 -8.77 15.16 2.28
CA CYS A 54 -9.42 16.46 2.08
C CYS A 54 -10.40 16.45 0.90
N LYS A 55 -10.09 15.71 -0.17
CA LYS A 55 -10.98 15.51 -1.34
C LYS A 55 -12.13 14.54 -1.07
N GLY A 56 -12.14 13.86 0.08
CA GLY A 56 -13.14 12.84 0.40
C GLY A 56 -12.97 11.54 -0.40
N GLU A 57 -11.81 11.30 -0.99
CA GLU A 57 -11.53 10.08 -1.79
C GLU A 57 -11.48 8.83 -0.91
N PHE A 58 -11.24 8.99 0.40
CA PHE A 58 -11.44 7.95 1.40
C PHE A 58 -11.88 8.53 2.75
N ALA A 59 -12.69 7.79 3.49
CA ALA A 59 -13.14 8.18 4.84
C ALA A 59 -12.06 7.95 5.90
N SER A 60 -11.38 6.80 5.82
CA SER A 60 -10.23 6.44 6.63
C SER A 60 -9.38 5.44 5.85
N ILE A 61 -8.08 5.44 6.11
CA ILE A 61 -7.20 4.37 5.67
C ILE A 61 -7.16 3.35 6.80
N ASP A 62 -7.58 2.12 6.50
CA ASP A 62 -7.45 1.02 7.44
C ASP A 62 -5.96 0.71 7.66
N GLU A 63 -5.52 0.78 8.91
CA GLU A 63 -4.14 0.46 9.31
C GLU A 63 -3.75 -0.96 8.91
N ILE A 64 -4.71 -1.89 8.92
CA ILE A 64 -4.53 -3.28 8.47
C ILE A 64 -4.22 -3.32 6.97
N LEU A 65 -4.87 -2.46 6.18
CA LEU A 65 -4.61 -2.37 4.74
C LEU A 65 -3.18 -1.89 4.46
N ILE A 66 -2.73 -0.84 5.16
CA ILE A 66 -1.35 -0.33 5.02
C ILE A 66 -0.32 -1.37 5.44
N HIS A 67 -0.56 -2.04 6.57
CA HIS A 67 0.30 -3.13 7.01
C HIS A 67 0.37 -4.26 5.96
N HIS A 68 -0.76 -4.64 5.36
CA HIS A 68 -0.79 -5.65 4.30
C HIS A 68 -0.06 -5.19 3.02
N VAL A 69 -0.23 -3.93 2.58
CA VAL A 69 0.51 -3.39 1.43
C VAL A 69 2.01 -3.42 1.69
N TYR A 70 2.44 -2.98 2.88
CA TYR A 70 3.85 -2.98 3.27
C TYR A 70 4.45 -4.39 3.30
N GLU A 71 3.77 -5.35 3.94
CA GLU A 71 4.25 -6.73 4.00
C GLU A 71 4.30 -7.38 2.62
N ASN A 72 3.33 -7.11 1.73
CA ASN A 72 3.38 -7.59 0.35
C ASN A 72 4.56 -6.98 -0.44
N MET A 73 4.81 -5.68 -0.32
CA MET A 73 5.96 -5.03 -0.95
C MET A 73 7.29 -5.59 -0.45
N LYS A 74 7.41 -5.87 0.84
CA LYS A 74 8.57 -6.53 1.42
C LYS A 74 8.79 -7.93 0.84
N MET A 75 7.73 -8.70 0.67
CA MET A 75 7.80 -10.04 0.06
C MET A 75 8.20 -10.00 -1.41
N LEU A 76 7.73 -9.02 -2.19
CA LEU A 76 8.12 -8.82 -3.59
C LEU A 76 9.62 -8.49 -3.73
N ASN A 77 10.12 -7.56 -2.92
CA ASN A 77 11.55 -7.21 -2.89
C ASN A 77 12.45 -8.39 -2.49
N MET A 78 11.96 -9.30 -1.64
CA MET A 78 12.68 -10.52 -1.27
C MET A 78 12.64 -11.58 -2.37
N ALA A 79 11.54 -11.68 -3.12
CA ALA A 79 11.42 -12.58 -4.27
C ALA A 79 12.35 -12.16 -5.43
N GLU A 80 12.48 -10.86 -5.68
CA GLU A 80 13.38 -10.30 -6.70
C GLU A 80 14.87 -10.49 -6.35
N ARG A 81 15.25 -10.37 -5.05
CA ARG A 81 16.64 -10.63 -4.61
C ARG A 81 17.05 -12.11 -4.66
N ASN A 82 16.10 -13.02 -4.53
CA ASN A 82 16.40 -14.46 -4.45
C ASN A 82 16.33 -15.17 -5.82
N GLY A 83 16.10 -14.44 -6.92
CA GLY A 83 16.18 -14.99 -8.28
C GLY A 83 15.38 -16.29 -8.47
N MET A 84 14.23 -16.44 -7.79
CA MET A 84 13.52 -17.71 -7.79
C MET A 84 12.58 -17.78 -9.00
N SER A 85 13.17 -18.17 -10.12
CA SER A 85 12.49 -18.92 -11.17
C SER A 85 11.65 -20.03 -10.55
N SER A 86 10.41 -20.11 -11.00
CA SER A 86 9.47 -21.21 -10.84
C SER A 86 10.13 -22.58 -10.65
N THR A 87 10.26 -23.05 -9.41
CA THR A 87 10.27 -24.48 -9.10
C THR A 87 9.77 -24.70 -7.67
N ALA A 88 8.90 -25.70 -7.55
CA ALA A 88 8.25 -26.12 -6.34
C ALA A 88 9.24 -26.34 -5.17
N LYS A 89 9.03 -25.59 -4.09
CA LYS A 89 9.34 -26.06 -2.74
C LYS A 89 8.27 -25.52 -1.80
N GLU A 90 7.52 -26.47 -1.26
CA GLU A 90 6.45 -26.29 -0.27
C GLU A 90 6.88 -25.31 0.82
N SER A 91 6.35 -24.09 0.79
CA SER A 91 6.37 -23.26 2.00
C SER A 91 5.07 -23.55 2.74
N ALA A 92 5.18 -24.22 3.88
CA ALA A 92 4.08 -24.55 4.81
C ALA A 92 3.41 -23.30 5.44
N ASN A 93 3.57 -22.13 4.81
CA ASN A 93 3.17 -20.81 5.29
C ASN A 93 2.45 -19.98 4.22
N GLU A 94 2.07 -20.55 3.08
CA GLU A 94 1.32 -19.79 2.08
C GLU A 94 -0.07 -19.39 2.61
N ARG A 95 -0.38 -18.10 2.42
CA ARG A 95 -1.64 -17.47 2.81
C ARG A 95 -2.37 -17.05 1.53
N CYS A 96 -3.70 -17.04 1.59
CA CYS A 96 -4.50 -16.42 0.54
C CYS A 96 -4.15 -14.92 0.47
N SER A 97 -3.82 -14.41 -0.71
CA SER A 97 -3.51 -12.98 -0.94
C SER A 97 -4.70 -12.05 -0.66
N PHE A 98 -5.91 -12.59 -0.53
CA PHE A 98 -7.15 -11.81 -0.34
C PHE A 98 -7.61 -11.82 1.12
N CYS A 99 -7.72 -13.00 1.74
CA CYS A 99 -8.15 -13.09 3.14
C CYS A 99 -7.00 -13.21 4.15
N PHE A 100 -5.75 -13.31 3.69
CA PHE A 100 -4.53 -13.44 4.50
C PHE A 100 -4.50 -14.62 5.47
N ARG A 101 -5.46 -15.55 5.37
CA ARG A 101 -5.50 -16.78 6.17
C ARG A 101 -4.63 -17.84 5.53
N LYS A 102 -3.96 -18.64 6.37
CA LYS A 102 -3.32 -19.88 5.95
C LYS A 102 -4.39 -20.85 5.45
N LYS A 103 -4.16 -21.46 4.30
CA LYS A 103 -5.13 -22.35 3.65
C LYS A 103 -4.40 -23.57 3.13
N GLN A 104 -5.01 -24.74 3.28
CA GLN A 104 -4.44 -25.98 2.77
C GLN A 104 -4.45 -26.04 1.24
N ARG A 105 -5.44 -25.40 0.60
CA ARG A 105 -5.60 -25.37 -0.85
C ARG A 105 -5.61 -23.92 -1.36
N LEU A 106 -4.65 -23.62 -2.23
CA LEU A 106 -4.49 -22.32 -2.90
C LEU A 106 -4.34 -22.54 -4.40
N ALA A 107 -5.10 -21.78 -5.20
CA ALA A 107 -4.86 -21.63 -6.62
C ALA A 107 -3.79 -20.54 -6.81
N ARG A 108 -2.68 -20.89 -7.45
CA ARG A 108 -1.51 -20.00 -7.61
C ARG A 108 -1.52 -19.35 -8.99
N GLY A 109 -1.41 -18.03 -9.02
CA GLY A 109 -1.10 -17.23 -10.20
C GLY A 109 0.28 -16.56 -10.09
N PRO A 110 0.72 -15.83 -11.13
CA PRO A 110 2.05 -15.21 -11.16
C PRO A 110 2.34 -14.25 -9.99
N PHE A 111 1.30 -13.60 -9.45
CA PHE A 111 1.45 -12.56 -8.43
C PHE A 111 0.54 -12.73 -7.20
N ALA A 112 -0.32 -13.75 -7.21
CA ALA A 112 -1.30 -13.95 -6.14
C ALA A 112 -1.64 -15.43 -5.95
N SER A 113 -2.00 -15.79 -4.72
CA SER A 113 -2.54 -17.10 -4.40
C SER A 113 -3.94 -16.92 -3.80
N ILE A 114 -4.96 -17.53 -4.40
CA ILE A 114 -6.35 -17.39 -3.97
C ILE A 114 -6.87 -18.70 -3.36
N CYS A 115 -7.57 -18.61 -2.23
CA CYS A 115 -8.25 -19.76 -1.66
C CYS A 115 -9.64 -19.93 -2.27
N GLU A 116 -10.20 -21.14 -2.13
CA GLU A 116 -11.53 -21.48 -2.63
C GLU A 116 -12.62 -20.52 -2.13
N ASP A 117 -12.65 -20.20 -0.84
CA ASP A 117 -13.66 -19.29 -0.27
C ASP A 117 -13.65 -17.91 -0.95
N CYS A 118 -12.46 -17.34 -1.16
CA CYS A 118 -12.30 -16.05 -1.82
C CYS A 118 -12.65 -16.12 -3.31
N LEU A 119 -12.36 -17.24 -3.97
CA LEU A 119 -12.73 -17.45 -5.37
C LEU A 119 -14.25 -17.55 -5.54
N GLN A 120 -14.92 -18.32 -4.67
CA GLN A 120 -16.39 -18.44 -4.66
C GLN A 120 -17.07 -17.09 -4.39
N PHE A 121 -16.56 -16.34 -3.41
CA PHE A 121 -17.03 -14.98 -3.15
C PHE A 121 -16.89 -14.09 -4.38
N GLY A 122 -15.74 -14.13 -5.07
CA GLY A 122 -15.53 -13.36 -6.30
C GLY A 122 -16.55 -13.70 -7.41
N LEU A 123 -16.89 -14.98 -7.59
CA LEU A 123 -17.93 -15.41 -8.53
C LEU A 123 -19.30 -14.87 -8.16
N GLN A 124 -19.69 -14.94 -6.88
CA GLN A 124 -20.97 -14.40 -6.39
C GLN A 124 -21.08 -12.89 -6.63
N VAL A 125 -19.99 -12.14 -6.41
CA VAL A 125 -19.96 -10.70 -6.68
C VAL A 125 -20.18 -10.42 -8.17
N ILE A 126 -19.51 -11.15 -9.07
CA ILE A 126 -19.70 -11.00 -10.52
C ILE A 126 -21.14 -11.30 -10.93
N GLU A 127 -21.73 -12.37 -10.38
CA GLU A 127 -23.11 -12.74 -10.67
C GLU A 127 -24.12 -11.70 -10.17
N SER A 128 -23.85 -11.06 -9.03
CA SER A 128 -24.71 -9.99 -8.48
C SER A 128 -24.68 -8.68 -9.27
N GLN A 129 -23.73 -8.53 -10.20
CA GLN A 129 -23.60 -7.37 -11.08
C GLN A 129 -24.28 -7.55 -12.45
N LYS A 130 -24.86 -8.73 -12.70
CA LYS A 130 -25.69 -8.99 -13.88
C LYS A 130 -27.14 -8.63 -13.60
#